data_AF-A0A7S0IUC3-F1
#
_entry.id   AF-A0A7S0IUC3-F1
#
_cell.length_a   1.000
_cell.length_b   1.000
_cell.length_c   1.000
_cell.angle_alpha   90.00
_cell.angle_beta   90.00
_cell.angle_gamma   90.00
#
_symmetry.space_group_name_H-M   'P 1'
#
loop_
_entity.id
_entity.type
_entity.pdbx_description
1 polymer ?
#
loop_
_entity_poly.entity_id
_entity_poly.type
_entity_poly.pdbx_seq_one_letter_code
_entity_poly.pdbx_strand_id
1 'polypeptide(L)'
;HSHTFAHIRNPSQAERAPTAAALANLAAAAGVSYMERSSVSASKAGAAGQVLLNVGPSMMEYEALASSHIAAGSTQAALITCERNQACFTAWGRPFVYHARLLTSLNRLEEARDVSRHSLSLPLWTLDAPLAEVCGMAQSNVEEVVADLELRAAGRLLPAELRANNGFDKRTPQQVATQRASALLDLAVAAPDRYTWCSMREELAELYREADLEAFATFVLPDQTI
;
A
#
# COMPACT_ATOMS: atom_id res chain seq x y z
N HIS A 1 20.36 63.20 -3.68
CA HIS A 1 20.05 62.36 -2.50
C HIS A 1 19.67 61.00 -3.03
N SER A 2 20.68 60.14 -3.11
CA SER A 2 20.70 58.92 -3.93
C SER A 2 20.10 57.73 -3.17
N HIS A 3 19.30 56.94 -3.89
CA HIS A 3 18.70 55.70 -3.42
C HIS A 3 19.75 54.60 -3.26
N THR A 4 19.80 53.96 -2.08
CA THR A 4 20.61 52.79 -1.81
C THR A 4 19.90 51.54 -2.36
N PHE A 5 20.51 50.92 -3.37
CA PHE A 5 20.07 49.65 -3.96
C PHE A 5 20.27 48.49 -2.96
N ALA A 6 19.27 47.63 -2.84
CA ALA A 6 19.37 46.36 -2.13
C ALA A 6 20.35 45.43 -2.86
N HIS A 7 21.33 44.88 -2.14
CA HIS A 7 22.23 43.86 -2.65
C HIS A 7 21.44 42.59 -3.01
N ILE A 8 21.39 42.31 -4.32
CA ILE A 8 20.99 41.01 -4.86
C ILE A 8 22.02 39.99 -4.38
N ARG A 9 21.58 38.98 -3.62
CA ARG A 9 22.42 37.84 -3.22
C ARG A 9 22.89 37.12 -4.49
N ASN A 10 24.21 36.91 -4.56
CA ASN A 10 24.89 36.25 -5.67
C ASN A 10 24.41 34.78 -5.78
N PRO A 11 23.98 34.29 -6.96
CA PRO A 11 23.48 32.92 -7.14
C PRO A 11 24.55 31.81 -7.01
N SER A 12 25.78 32.16 -6.64
CA SER A 12 26.87 31.21 -6.35
C SER A 12 26.81 30.58 -4.96
N GLN A 13 25.77 30.86 -4.16
CA GLN A 13 25.46 30.18 -2.89
C GLN A 13 24.26 29.22 -3.02
N ALA A 14 24.17 28.48 -4.12
CA ALA A 14 23.32 27.29 -4.14
C ALA A 14 23.93 26.28 -3.15
N GLU A 15 23.25 26.07 -2.02
CA GLU A 15 23.59 25.00 -1.06
C GLU A 15 23.81 23.71 -1.84
N ARG A 16 25.05 23.21 -1.85
CA ARG A 16 25.36 21.90 -2.42
C ARG A 16 24.45 20.88 -1.75
N ALA A 17 23.75 20.07 -2.55
CA ALA A 17 22.99 18.95 -2.04
C ALA A 17 23.86 18.16 -1.05
N PRO A 18 23.36 17.86 0.16
CA PRO A 18 24.17 17.22 1.18
C PRO A 18 24.68 15.87 0.65
N THR A 19 25.96 15.59 0.88
CA THR A 19 26.58 14.34 0.45
C THR A 19 25.92 13.16 1.16
N ALA A 20 25.96 11.97 0.56
CA ALA A 20 25.40 10.76 1.17
C ALA A 20 25.94 10.51 2.60
N ALA A 21 27.20 10.85 2.85
CA ALA A 21 27.81 10.79 4.18
C ALA A 21 27.24 11.83 5.16
N ALA A 22 26.94 13.05 4.69
CA ALA A 22 26.29 14.07 5.50
C ALA A 22 24.84 13.69 5.83
N LEU A 23 24.11 13.12 4.86
CA LEU A 23 22.77 12.57 5.08
C LEU A 23 22.79 11.38 6.04
N ALA A 24 23.76 10.46 5.92
CA ALA A 24 23.92 9.34 6.83
C ALA A 24 24.27 9.80 8.26
N ASN A 25 25.13 10.81 8.41
CA ASN A 25 25.47 11.38 9.73
C ASN A 25 24.29 12.15 10.34
N LEU A 26 23.50 12.86 9.52
CA LEU A 26 22.29 13.52 9.99
C LEU A 26 21.24 12.50 10.41
N ALA A 27 21.05 11.44 9.64
CA ALA A 27 20.18 10.31 9.97
C ALA A 27 20.66 9.56 11.23
N ALA A 28 21.97 9.42 11.42
CA ALA A 28 22.54 8.83 12.62
C ALA A 28 22.35 9.73 13.84
N ALA A 29 22.61 11.03 13.73
CA ALA A 29 22.40 12.00 14.82
C ALA A 29 20.91 12.13 15.18
N ALA A 30 20.04 12.15 14.17
CA ALA A 30 18.61 12.11 14.33
C ALA A 30 18.16 10.80 15.00
N GLY A 31 18.66 9.65 14.52
CA GLY A 31 18.38 8.33 15.09
C GLY A 31 18.78 8.20 16.56
N VAL A 32 19.90 8.81 16.97
CA VAL A 32 20.35 8.88 18.37
C VAL A 32 19.41 9.72 19.24
N SER A 33 18.86 10.83 18.71
CA SER A 33 17.88 11.66 19.43
C SER A 33 16.49 11.04 19.51
N TYR A 34 16.07 10.26 18.51
CA TYR A 34 14.72 9.71 18.41
C TYR A 34 14.48 8.45 19.24
N MET A 35 15.56 7.74 19.62
CA MET A 35 15.53 6.50 20.40
C MET A 35 16.26 6.65 21.75
N GLU A 36 16.28 7.85 22.32
CA GLU A 36 16.75 8.00 23.69
C GLU A 36 15.84 7.16 24.60
N ARG A 37 16.41 6.15 25.26
CA ARG A 37 15.66 5.12 26.00
C ARG A 37 14.72 5.74 27.07
N SER A 38 15.06 6.95 27.53
CA SER A 38 14.27 7.81 28.41
C SER A 38 12.95 8.30 27.78
N SER A 39 12.95 8.74 26.52
CA SER A 39 11.74 9.25 25.84
C SER A 39 10.73 8.14 25.53
N VAL A 40 11.22 6.96 25.15
CA VAL A 40 10.41 5.75 24.95
C VAL A 40 9.77 5.29 26.27
N SER A 41 10.51 5.35 27.39
CA SER A 41 9.97 4.99 28.71
C SER A 41 8.95 5.99 29.27
N ALA A 42 8.99 7.25 28.81
CA ALA A 42 8.06 8.30 29.20
C ALA A 42 6.78 8.31 28.36
N SER A 43 6.83 7.79 27.12
CA SER A 43 5.68 7.75 26.22
C SER A 43 4.69 6.67 26.62
N LYS A 44 3.44 7.06 26.87
CA LYS A 44 2.31 6.12 27.07
C LYS A 44 2.03 5.25 25.83
N ALA A 45 2.51 5.65 24.66
CA ALA A 45 2.34 4.93 23.40
C ALA A 45 3.56 4.05 23.04
N GLY A 46 4.56 3.98 23.93
CA GLY A 46 5.76 3.16 23.76
C GLY A 46 6.60 3.55 22.54
N ALA A 47 7.44 2.62 22.10
CA ALA A 47 8.35 2.82 20.97
C ALA A 47 7.58 3.06 19.65
N ALA A 48 6.53 2.27 19.39
CA ALA A 48 5.73 2.39 18.17
C ALA A 48 5.07 3.76 18.03
N GLY A 49 4.47 4.27 19.12
CA GLY A 49 3.91 5.61 19.14
C GLY A 49 4.95 6.70 18.90
N GLN A 50 6.17 6.52 19.42
CA GLN A 50 7.25 7.49 19.22
C GLN A 50 7.73 7.52 17.75
N VAL A 51 7.82 6.36 17.10
CA VAL A 51 8.13 6.26 15.67
C VAL A 51 7.05 6.93 14.84
N LEU A 52 5.77 6.68 15.14
CA LEU A 52 4.65 7.32 14.43
C LEU A 52 4.66 8.85 14.57
N LEU A 53 5.07 9.38 15.73
CA LEU A 53 5.16 10.82 15.97
C LEU A 53 6.38 11.47 15.29
N ASN A 54 7.54 10.80 15.31
CA ASN A 54 8.80 11.39 14.89
C ASN A 54 9.16 11.11 13.43
N VAL A 55 8.83 9.92 12.93
CA VAL A 55 9.18 9.45 11.59
C VAL A 55 8.00 9.60 10.64
N GLY A 56 6.79 9.25 11.12
CA GLY A 56 5.55 9.37 10.36
C GLY A 56 4.78 8.04 10.26
N PRO A 57 3.70 8.01 9.46
CA PRO A 57 2.84 6.84 9.32
C PRO A 57 3.62 5.60 8.85
N SER A 58 3.45 4.50 9.58
CA SER A 58 4.01 3.18 9.23
C SER A 58 3.00 2.11 9.57
N MET A 59 2.70 1.21 8.62
CA MET A 59 1.71 0.14 8.81
C MET A 59 2.08 -0.73 10.01
N MET A 60 3.35 -1.16 10.07
CA MET A 60 3.85 -2.05 11.13
C MET A 60 3.78 -1.39 12.51
N GLU A 61 4.08 -0.09 12.60
CA GLU A 61 4.04 0.61 13.89
C GLU A 61 2.60 0.85 14.36
N TYR A 62 1.66 1.10 13.46
CA TYR A 62 0.25 1.12 13.81
C TYR A 62 -0.26 -0.24 14.28
N GLU A 63 0.17 -1.35 13.64
CA GLU A 63 -0.16 -2.72 14.07
C GLU A 63 0.42 -3.04 15.46
N ALA A 64 1.68 -2.64 15.72
CA ALA A 64 2.32 -2.79 17.02
C ALA A 64 1.60 -1.96 18.11
N LEU A 65 1.23 -0.72 17.78
CA LEU A 65 0.50 0.16 18.69
C LEU A 65 -0.90 -0.38 19.00
N ALA A 66 -1.64 -0.85 18.00
CA ALA A 66 -2.96 -1.47 18.20
C ALA A 66 -2.86 -2.71 19.10
N SER A 67 -1.86 -3.57 18.87
CA SER A 67 -1.59 -4.74 19.71
C SER A 67 -1.31 -4.34 21.17
N SER A 68 -0.57 -3.24 21.39
CA SER A 68 -0.29 -2.72 22.73
C SER A 68 -1.56 -2.22 23.44
N HIS A 69 -2.48 -1.59 22.71
CA HIS A 69 -3.77 -1.15 23.26
C HIS A 69 -4.64 -2.33 23.67
N ILE A 70 -4.66 -3.41 22.88
CA ILE A 70 -5.33 -4.66 23.27
C ILE A 70 -4.71 -5.27 24.52
N ALA A 71 -3.38 -5.36 24.58
CA ALA A 71 -2.68 -5.87 25.76
C ALA A 71 -2.97 -5.05 27.03
N ALA A 72 -3.17 -3.73 26.88
CA ALA A 72 -3.58 -2.84 27.95
C ALA A 72 -5.09 -2.90 28.28
N GLY A 73 -5.87 -3.72 27.57
CA GLY A 73 -7.32 -3.85 27.75
C GLY A 73 -8.15 -2.73 27.12
N SER A 74 -7.55 -1.89 26.28
CA SER A 74 -8.23 -0.78 25.60
C SER A 74 -8.62 -1.13 24.17
N THR A 75 -9.74 -1.83 24.02
CA THR A 75 -10.28 -2.23 22.71
C THR A 75 -10.57 -1.04 21.80
N GLN A 76 -11.18 0.02 22.35
CA GLN A 76 -11.52 1.20 21.55
C GLN A 76 -10.29 1.90 20.99
N ALA A 77 -9.22 2.03 21.78
CA ALA A 77 -7.98 2.63 21.29
C ALA A 77 -7.36 1.79 20.16
N ALA A 78 -7.36 0.46 20.30
CA ALA A 78 -6.85 -0.44 19.26
C ALA A 78 -7.61 -0.30 17.93
N LEU A 79 -8.95 -0.20 17.98
CA LEU A 79 -9.79 -0.02 16.79
C LEU A 79 -9.55 1.33 16.12
N ILE A 80 -9.48 2.42 16.90
CA ILE A 80 -9.15 3.75 16.38
C ILE A 80 -7.76 3.74 15.72
N THR A 81 -6.79 3.05 16.30
CA THR A 81 -5.46 2.89 15.70
C THR A 81 -5.53 2.15 14.36
N CYS A 82 -6.35 1.10 14.26
CA CYS A 82 -6.54 0.37 12.99
C CYS A 82 -7.19 1.23 11.92
N GLU A 83 -8.25 1.98 12.26
CA GLU A 83 -8.90 2.92 11.33
C GLU A 83 -7.94 4.02 10.88
N ARG A 84 -7.10 4.52 11.79
CA ARG A 84 -6.06 5.50 11.44
C ARG A 84 -5.04 4.91 10.46
N ASN A 85 -4.63 3.65 10.66
CA ASN A 85 -3.74 2.94 9.75
C ASN A 85 -4.34 2.85 8.34
N GLN A 86 -5.60 2.44 8.23
CA GLN A 86 -6.34 2.36 6.96
C GLN A 86 -6.46 3.71 6.26
N ALA A 87 -6.73 4.78 7.01
CA ALA A 87 -6.82 6.13 6.47
C ALA A 87 -5.48 6.66 5.91
N CYS A 88 -4.35 6.17 6.44
CA CYS A 88 -3.02 6.52 5.94
C CYS A 88 -2.61 5.71 4.70
N PHE A 89 -3.15 4.51 4.52
CA PHE A 89 -2.71 3.55 3.50
C PHE A 89 -3.90 2.96 2.72
N THR A 90 -4.68 3.83 2.09
CA THR A 90 -5.95 3.44 1.43
C THR A 90 -5.80 2.52 0.23
N ALA A 91 -4.61 2.49 -0.40
CA ALA A 91 -4.31 1.63 -1.55
C ALA A 91 -3.64 0.29 -1.17
N TRP A 92 -3.42 0.02 0.12
CA TRP A 92 -2.77 -1.21 0.60
C TRP A 92 -3.74 -2.09 1.38
N GLY A 93 -3.76 -3.38 1.08
CA GLY A 93 -4.64 -4.37 1.72
C GLY A 93 -4.23 -4.74 3.15
N ARG A 94 -2.94 -4.80 3.46
CA ARG A 94 -2.41 -5.22 4.76
C ARG A 94 -3.07 -4.54 5.98
N PRO A 95 -3.23 -3.21 6.04
CA PRO A 95 -3.92 -2.54 7.15
C PRO A 95 -5.36 -3.03 7.38
N PHE A 96 -6.05 -3.40 6.30
CA PHE A 96 -7.40 -3.96 6.37
C PHE A 96 -7.39 -5.41 6.84
N VAL A 97 -6.46 -6.23 6.34
CA VAL A 97 -6.29 -7.62 6.81
C VAL A 97 -5.97 -7.67 8.30
N TYR A 98 -5.05 -6.82 8.78
CA TYR A 98 -4.74 -6.74 10.21
C TYR A 98 -5.98 -6.34 11.03
N HIS A 99 -6.73 -5.32 10.60
CA HIS A 99 -7.94 -4.91 11.29
C HIS A 99 -9.00 -6.03 11.31
N ALA A 100 -9.18 -6.76 10.20
CA ALA A 100 -10.09 -7.90 10.14
C ALA A 100 -9.68 -9.01 11.12
N ARG A 101 -8.39 -9.35 11.21
CA ARG A 101 -7.87 -10.30 12.22
C ARG A 101 -8.17 -9.83 13.63
N LEU A 102 -7.97 -8.55 13.92
CA LEU A 102 -8.27 -7.96 15.23
C LEU A 102 -9.78 -8.08 15.54
N LEU A 103 -10.66 -7.72 14.61
CA LEU A 103 -12.11 -7.83 14.77
C LEU A 103 -12.56 -9.28 15.00
N THR A 104 -11.97 -10.23 14.28
CA THR A 104 -12.19 -11.66 14.49
C THR A 104 -11.80 -12.08 15.91
N SER A 105 -10.65 -11.63 16.41
CA SER A 105 -10.20 -11.92 17.78
C SER A 105 -11.14 -11.35 18.86
N LEU A 106 -11.89 -10.30 18.53
CA LEU A 106 -12.90 -9.66 19.37
C LEU A 106 -14.31 -10.22 19.16
N ASN A 107 -14.46 -11.30 18.39
CA ASN A 107 -15.74 -11.92 18.01
C ASN A 107 -16.71 -10.95 17.27
N ARG A 108 -16.18 -9.96 16.55
CA ARG A 108 -16.94 -9.00 15.71
C ARG A 108 -16.94 -9.46 14.25
N LEU A 109 -17.53 -10.63 14.01
CA LEU A 109 -17.36 -11.37 12.74
C LEU A 109 -17.96 -10.67 11.51
N GLU A 110 -19.08 -9.95 11.66
CA GLU A 110 -19.70 -9.22 10.54
C GLU A 110 -18.81 -8.08 10.04
N GLU A 111 -18.24 -7.31 10.97
CA GLU A 111 -17.31 -6.23 10.63
C GLU A 111 -16.00 -6.77 10.07
N ALA A 112 -15.48 -7.87 10.66
CA ALA A 112 -14.29 -8.55 10.14
C ALA A 112 -14.49 -9.00 8.69
N ARG A 113 -15.68 -9.54 8.36
CA ARG A 113 -16.04 -9.95 7.01
C ARG A 113 -16.06 -8.78 6.05
N ASP A 114 -16.70 -7.68 6.42
CA ASP A 114 -16.84 -6.53 5.54
C ASP A 114 -15.49 -5.83 5.27
N VAL A 115 -14.64 -5.73 6.30
CA VAL A 115 -13.25 -5.24 6.15
C VAL A 115 -12.42 -6.20 5.29
N SER A 116 -12.58 -7.52 5.45
CA SER A 116 -11.88 -8.51 4.62
C SER A 116 -12.29 -8.43 3.15
N ARG A 117 -13.58 -8.27 2.87
CA ARG A 117 -14.09 -8.07 1.50
C ARG A 117 -13.51 -6.82 0.87
N HIS A 118 -13.39 -5.74 1.64
CA HIS A 118 -12.71 -4.54 1.14
C HIS A 118 -11.23 -4.79 0.85
N SER A 119 -10.52 -5.54 1.70
CA SER A 119 -9.12 -5.88 1.46
C SER A 119 -8.90 -6.68 0.16
N LEU A 120 -9.84 -7.56 -0.21
CA LEU A 120 -9.81 -8.30 -1.48
C LEU A 120 -10.09 -7.43 -2.71
N SER A 121 -10.61 -6.22 -2.54
CA SER A 121 -10.77 -5.25 -3.63
C SER A 121 -9.50 -4.43 -3.92
N LEU A 122 -8.50 -4.53 -3.04
CA LEU A 122 -7.20 -3.89 -3.16
C LEU A 122 -6.19 -4.86 -3.79
N PRO A 123 -5.03 -4.39 -4.29
CA PRO A 123 -4.07 -5.27 -4.96
C PRO A 123 -3.60 -6.40 -4.04
N LEU A 124 -3.74 -7.64 -4.47
CA LEU A 124 -3.57 -8.83 -3.63
C LEU A 124 -2.13 -8.99 -3.13
N TRP A 125 -1.15 -8.50 -3.89
CA TRP A 125 0.26 -8.47 -3.48
C TRP A 125 0.55 -7.50 -2.32
N THR A 126 -0.42 -6.69 -1.91
CA THR A 126 -0.31 -5.78 -0.75
C THR A 126 -0.92 -6.34 0.55
N LEU A 127 -1.51 -7.54 0.52
CA LEU A 127 -2.24 -8.08 1.67
C LEU A 127 -1.34 -8.53 2.82
N ASP A 128 -0.12 -8.98 2.52
CA ASP A 128 0.80 -9.62 3.50
C ASP A 128 0.15 -10.76 4.30
N ALA A 129 -0.70 -11.54 3.63
CA ALA A 129 -1.41 -12.68 4.20
C ALA A 129 -1.74 -13.73 3.14
N PRO A 130 -1.88 -15.02 3.52
CA PRO A 130 -2.38 -16.04 2.61
C PRO A 130 -3.78 -15.69 2.09
N LEU A 131 -3.98 -15.73 0.78
CA LEU A 131 -5.27 -15.38 0.15
C LEU A 131 -6.43 -16.22 0.72
N ALA A 132 -6.21 -17.52 0.95
CA ALA A 132 -7.21 -18.42 1.52
C ALA A 132 -7.70 -17.97 2.91
N GLU A 133 -6.81 -17.37 3.73
CA GLU A 133 -7.19 -16.83 5.04
C GLU A 133 -8.14 -15.64 4.88
N VAL A 134 -7.78 -14.71 4.00
CA VAL A 134 -8.57 -13.49 3.76
C VAL A 134 -9.93 -13.85 3.14
N CYS A 135 -9.96 -14.79 2.18
CA CYS A 135 -11.20 -15.34 1.62
C CYS A 135 -12.07 -15.98 2.71
N GLY A 136 -11.47 -16.73 3.64
CA GLY A 136 -12.16 -17.32 4.78
C GLY A 136 -12.86 -16.28 5.66
N MET A 137 -12.17 -15.19 6.03
CA MET A 137 -12.78 -14.09 6.77
C MET A 137 -13.84 -13.35 5.95
N ALA A 138 -13.62 -13.16 4.65
CA ALA A 138 -14.54 -12.48 3.73
C ALA A 138 -15.79 -13.30 3.35
N GLN A 139 -15.84 -14.59 3.74
CA GLN A 139 -16.85 -15.56 3.30
C GLN A 139 -16.93 -15.64 1.76
N SER A 140 -15.76 -15.72 1.13
CA SER A 140 -15.58 -15.94 -0.31
C SER A 140 -14.66 -17.14 -0.51
N ASN A 141 -14.44 -17.56 -1.75
CA ASN A 141 -13.49 -18.60 -2.10
C ASN A 141 -12.42 -18.09 -3.06
N VAL A 142 -11.27 -18.78 -3.06
CA VAL A 142 -10.11 -18.37 -3.86
C VAL A 142 -10.42 -18.50 -5.35
N GLU A 143 -11.17 -19.53 -5.73
CA GLU A 143 -11.55 -19.83 -7.10
C GLU A 143 -12.41 -18.72 -7.74
N GLU A 144 -13.35 -18.16 -6.99
CA GLU A 144 -14.16 -17.00 -7.41
C GLU A 144 -13.30 -15.76 -7.63
N VAL A 145 -12.41 -15.45 -6.68
CA VAL A 145 -11.48 -14.31 -6.81
C VAL A 145 -10.61 -14.47 -8.05
N VAL A 146 -10.07 -15.67 -8.25
CA VAL A 146 -9.26 -16.02 -9.43
C VAL A 146 -10.07 -15.87 -10.72
N ALA A 147 -11.30 -16.37 -10.78
CA ALA A 147 -12.15 -16.24 -11.97
C ALA A 147 -12.47 -14.77 -12.30
N ASP A 148 -12.75 -13.96 -11.30
CA ASP A 148 -12.99 -12.52 -11.45
C ASP A 148 -11.73 -11.79 -11.96
N LEU A 149 -10.55 -12.16 -11.45
CA LEU A 149 -9.27 -11.63 -11.93
C LEU A 149 -8.96 -12.05 -13.37
N GLU A 150 -9.22 -13.30 -13.75
CA GLU A 150 -9.02 -13.77 -15.13
C GLU A 150 -9.92 -13.01 -16.12
N LEU A 151 -11.17 -12.71 -15.75
CA LEU A 151 -12.05 -11.86 -16.54
C LEU A 151 -11.48 -10.45 -16.71
N ARG A 152 -10.95 -9.86 -15.62
CA ARG A 152 -10.35 -8.52 -15.65
C ARG A 152 -9.05 -8.50 -16.46
N ALA A 153 -8.21 -9.52 -16.36
CA ALA A 153 -7.00 -9.68 -17.17
C ALA A 153 -7.32 -9.80 -18.67
N ALA A 154 -8.45 -10.42 -19.02
CA ALA A 154 -8.98 -10.46 -20.38
C ALA A 154 -9.65 -9.13 -20.84
N GLY A 155 -9.61 -8.07 -20.01
CA GLY A 155 -10.20 -6.77 -20.31
C GLY A 155 -11.72 -6.73 -20.19
N ARG A 156 -12.35 -7.75 -19.61
CA ARG A 156 -13.81 -7.82 -19.46
C ARG A 156 -14.26 -7.20 -18.14
N LEU A 157 -15.49 -6.71 -18.11
CA LEU A 157 -16.17 -6.30 -16.87
C LEU A 157 -16.74 -7.53 -16.16
N LEU A 158 -16.82 -7.43 -14.83
CA LEU A 158 -17.60 -8.40 -14.06
C LEU A 158 -19.09 -8.26 -14.40
N PRO A 159 -19.88 -9.35 -14.34
CA PRO A 159 -21.32 -9.29 -14.61
C PRO A 159 -22.07 -8.25 -13.76
N ALA A 160 -21.63 -8.03 -12.52
CA ALA A 160 -22.20 -7.01 -11.64
C ALA A 160 -21.89 -5.58 -12.11
N GLU A 161 -20.65 -5.32 -12.54
CA GLU A 161 -20.21 -4.02 -13.07
C GLU A 161 -20.91 -3.70 -14.39
N LEU A 162 -21.07 -4.70 -15.26
CA LEU A 162 -21.78 -4.55 -16.52
C LEU A 162 -23.25 -4.20 -16.31
N ARG A 163 -23.93 -4.84 -15.34
CA ARG A 163 -25.30 -4.50 -14.95
C ARG A 163 -25.39 -3.07 -14.39
N ALA A 164 -24.45 -2.67 -13.54
CA ALA A 164 -24.40 -1.32 -12.99
C ALA A 164 -24.22 -0.25 -14.08
N ASN A 165 -23.53 -0.60 -15.17
CA ASN A 165 -23.31 0.28 -16.30
C ASN A 165 -24.38 0.15 -17.42
N ASN A 166 -25.55 -0.41 -17.13
CA ASN A 166 -26.63 -0.62 -18.10
C ASN A 166 -26.20 -1.43 -19.35
N GLY A 167 -25.25 -2.34 -19.19
CA GLY A 167 -24.73 -3.16 -20.30
C GLY A 167 -23.60 -2.50 -21.11
N PHE A 168 -23.18 -1.28 -20.77
CA PHE A 168 -22.14 -0.57 -21.51
C PHE A 168 -20.81 -0.58 -20.76
N ASP A 169 -19.73 -0.81 -21.49
CA ASP A 169 -18.40 -0.53 -20.98
C ASP A 169 -18.06 0.94 -21.22
N LYS A 170 -17.81 1.67 -20.13
CA LYS A 170 -17.50 3.11 -20.15
C LYS A 170 -16.01 3.40 -19.99
N ARG A 171 -15.18 2.36 -19.83
CA ARG A 171 -13.74 2.49 -19.63
C ARG A 171 -13.06 2.92 -20.92
N THR A 172 -12.06 3.79 -20.81
CA THR A 172 -11.17 4.09 -21.95
C THR A 172 -10.20 2.93 -22.19
N PRO A 173 -9.59 2.81 -23.39
CA PRO A 173 -8.57 1.80 -23.65
C PRO A 173 -7.43 1.81 -22.62
N GLN A 174 -6.97 3.00 -22.21
CA GLN A 174 -5.93 3.16 -21.18
C GLN A 174 -6.38 2.63 -19.81
N GLN A 175 -7.64 2.86 -19.43
CA GLN A 175 -8.20 2.34 -18.18
C GLN A 175 -8.32 0.82 -18.21
N VAL A 176 -8.72 0.26 -19.36
CA VAL A 176 -8.75 -1.20 -19.55
C VAL A 176 -7.33 -1.77 -19.44
N ALA A 177 -6.35 -1.16 -20.12
CA ALA A 177 -4.96 -1.61 -20.07
C ALA A 177 -4.39 -1.59 -18.63
N THR A 178 -4.63 -0.50 -17.90
CA THR A 178 -4.24 -0.37 -16.48
C THR A 178 -4.90 -1.44 -15.60
N GLN A 179 -6.19 -1.71 -15.80
CA GLN A 179 -6.90 -2.71 -15.02
C GLN A 179 -6.44 -4.13 -15.34
N ARG A 180 -6.16 -4.43 -16.62
CA ARG A 180 -5.58 -5.71 -17.04
C ARG A 180 -4.21 -5.92 -16.41
N ALA A 181 -3.36 -4.89 -16.40
CA ALA A 181 -2.04 -4.94 -15.79
C ALA A 181 -2.13 -5.24 -14.28
N SER A 182 -3.03 -4.56 -13.56
CA SER A 182 -3.29 -4.83 -12.14
C SER A 182 -3.77 -6.26 -11.90
N ALA A 183 -4.69 -6.76 -12.73
CA ALA A 183 -5.23 -8.10 -12.59
C ALA A 183 -4.17 -9.19 -12.84
N LEU A 184 -3.26 -8.99 -13.78
CA LEU A 184 -2.15 -9.93 -14.01
C LEU A 184 -1.22 -10.04 -12.80
N LEU A 185 -0.90 -8.91 -12.15
CA LEU A 185 -0.09 -8.91 -10.93
C LEU A 185 -0.81 -9.64 -9.78
N ASP A 186 -2.11 -9.45 -9.64
CA ASP A 186 -2.90 -10.13 -8.62
C ASP A 186 -3.03 -11.65 -8.90
N LEU A 187 -3.10 -12.05 -10.17
CA LEU A 187 -3.08 -13.46 -10.56
C LEU A 187 -1.76 -14.17 -10.21
N ALA A 188 -0.63 -13.44 -10.20
CA ALA A 188 0.64 -13.99 -9.73
C ALA A 188 0.57 -14.45 -8.25
N VAL A 189 -0.27 -13.79 -7.46
CA VAL A 189 -0.49 -14.11 -6.04
C VAL A 189 -1.59 -15.16 -5.89
N ALA A 190 -2.69 -15.02 -6.63
CA ALA A 190 -3.87 -15.86 -6.47
C ALA A 190 -3.74 -17.24 -7.12
N ALA A 191 -2.95 -17.36 -8.18
CA ALA A 191 -2.76 -18.59 -8.95
C ALA A 191 -1.29 -18.77 -9.40
N PRO A 192 -0.34 -18.92 -8.44
CA PRO A 192 1.10 -18.95 -8.72
C PRO A 192 1.53 -20.13 -9.61
N ASP A 193 0.75 -21.22 -9.64
CA ASP A 193 1.01 -22.38 -10.51
C ASP A 193 0.72 -22.10 -11.99
N ARG A 194 -0.09 -21.07 -12.29
CA ARG A 194 -0.49 -20.70 -13.66
C ARG A 194 0.13 -19.39 -14.13
N TYR A 195 0.38 -18.46 -13.20
CA TYR A 195 0.86 -17.13 -13.49
C TYR A 195 2.16 -16.85 -12.74
N THR A 196 3.25 -16.67 -13.50
CA THR A 196 4.56 -16.33 -12.94
C THR A 196 5.02 -14.98 -13.47
N TRP A 197 5.88 -14.29 -12.73
CA TRP A 197 6.48 -13.04 -13.20
C TRP A 197 7.09 -13.17 -14.60
N CYS A 198 7.87 -14.25 -14.81
CA CYS A 198 8.54 -14.51 -16.09
C CYS A 198 7.55 -14.65 -17.26
N SER A 199 6.40 -15.30 -17.04
CA SER A 199 5.42 -15.53 -18.10
C SER A 199 4.59 -14.29 -18.43
N MET A 200 4.40 -13.36 -17.48
CA MET A 200 3.53 -12.21 -17.66
C MET A 200 4.26 -10.90 -17.97
N ARG A 201 5.57 -10.78 -17.69
CA ARG A 201 6.29 -9.50 -17.77
C ARG A 201 6.23 -8.82 -19.14
N GLU A 202 6.20 -9.59 -20.23
CA GLU A 202 6.13 -9.06 -21.60
C GLU A 202 4.75 -8.46 -21.88
N GLU A 203 3.68 -9.21 -21.58
CA GLU A 203 2.30 -8.70 -21.65
C GLU A 203 2.11 -7.47 -20.75
N LEU A 204 2.68 -7.50 -19.54
CA LEU A 204 2.59 -6.39 -18.60
C LEU A 204 3.26 -5.12 -19.15
N ALA A 205 4.41 -5.24 -19.83
CA ALA A 205 5.08 -4.10 -20.47
C ALA A 205 4.26 -3.51 -21.63
N GLU A 206 3.64 -4.35 -22.46
CA GLU A 206 2.71 -3.90 -23.52
C GLU A 206 1.52 -3.14 -22.92
N LEU A 207 0.90 -3.68 -21.87
CA LEU A 207 -0.23 -3.04 -21.18
C LEU A 207 0.15 -1.68 -20.58
N TYR A 208 1.35 -1.55 -20.01
CA TYR A 208 1.83 -0.27 -19.53
C TYR A 208 2.05 0.73 -20.67
N ARG A 209 2.51 0.30 -21.84
CA ARG A 209 2.60 1.18 -23.02
C ARG A 209 1.23 1.61 -23.53
N GLU A 210 0.27 0.68 -23.60
CA GLU A 210 -1.13 1.00 -23.94
C GLU A 210 -1.78 1.96 -22.93
N ALA A 211 -1.31 1.97 -21.68
CA ALA A 211 -1.75 2.87 -20.62
C ALA A 211 -0.99 4.21 -20.57
N ASP A 212 -0.12 4.51 -21.52
CA ASP A 212 0.76 5.70 -21.53
C ASP A 212 1.73 5.76 -20.33
N LEU A 213 2.13 4.60 -19.80
CA LEU A 213 3.02 4.41 -18.63
C LEU A 213 4.40 3.87 -19.05
N GLU A 214 5.07 4.56 -19.98
CA GLU A 214 6.35 4.10 -20.57
C GLU A 214 7.42 3.76 -19.53
N ALA A 215 7.57 4.59 -18.49
CA ALA A 215 8.55 4.35 -17.43
C ALA A 215 8.34 3.01 -16.70
N PHE A 216 7.07 2.58 -16.55
CA PHE A 216 6.75 1.29 -15.95
C PHE A 216 7.02 0.15 -16.92
N ALA A 217 6.70 0.33 -18.21
CA ALA A 217 7.02 -0.66 -19.24
C ALA A 217 8.54 -0.95 -19.30
N THR A 218 9.37 0.09 -19.33
CA THR A 218 10.84 -0.04 -19.30
C THR A 218 11.34 -0.68 -18.00
N PHE A 219 10.71 -0.37 -16.86
CA PHE A 219 11.09 -0.96 -15.58
C PHE A 219 10.83 -2.48 -15.54
N VAL A 220 9.67 -2.91 -16.05
CA VAL A 220 9.27 -4.32 -16.06
C VAL A 220 10.06 -5.13 -17.10
N LEU A 221 10.30 -4.53 -18.26
CA LEU A 221 11.04 -5.14 -19.36
C LEU A 221 12.16 -4.19 -19.80
N PRO A 222 13.30 -4.17 -19.08
CA PRO A 222 14.42 -3.33 -19.45
C PRO A 222 15.07 -3.82 -20.75
N ASP A 223 15.48 -2.90 -21.61
CA ASP A 223 16.28 -3.21 -22.78
C ASP A 223 17.55 -3.94 -22.33
N GLN A 224 17.81 -5.12 -22.89
CA GLN A 224 18.97 -5.96 -22.53
C GLN A 224 20.32 -5.38 -22.97
N THR A 225 20.40 -4.11 -23.35
CA THR A 225 21.65 -3.43 -23.67
C THR A 225 22.35 -2.97 -22.39
N ILE A 226 23.08 -3.88 -21.75
CA ILE A 226 24.22 -3.58 -20.87
C ILE A 226 25.44 -4.33 -21.39
#